data_AF-A0A803QJL3-F1
#
_entry.id   AF-A0A803QJL3-F1
#
_cell.length_a   1.000
_cell.length_b   1.000
_cell.length_c   1.000
_cell.angle_alpha   90.00
_cell.angle_beta   90.00
_cell.angle_gamma   90.00
#
_symmetry.space_group_name_H-M   'P 1'
#
loop_
_entity.id
_entity.type
_entity.pdbx_description
1 polymer ?
#
loop_
_entity_poly.entity_id
_entity_poly.type
_entity_poly.pdbx_seq_one_letter_code
_entity_poly.pdbx_strand_id
1 'polypeptide(L)'
;MDFQCFDILIEETQQNQDLSKPLTGQRRTRRLTQAQVRLLETSFTNDHKLQSERKLHLASKLGLSPRQVAIWYQNRRARHKTQTVEFDYRSIQLKLEDVLVEKRRLEREVGMLKHELNRAQEMLLPPSGVDDRGSSSSLQNYYNYGTENVTELPAEELYTCLSPWP
;
A
#
# COMPACT_ATOMS: atom_id res chain seq x y z
N MET A 1 1.00 7.77 17.56
CA MET A 1 2.27 7.81 16.79
C MET A 1 2.15 8.92 15.76
N ASP A 2 2.09 10.16 16.25
CA ASP A 2 2.29 11.37 15.46
C ASP A 2 3.74 11.75 15.67
N PHE A 3 4.59 11.77 14.64
CA PHE A 3 5.86 12.51 14.56
C PHE A 3 6.59 12.10 13.28
N GLN A 4 6.14 12.62 12.12
CA GLN A 4 6.99 12.91 10.94
C GLN A 4 6.12 13.40 9.76
N CYS A 5 5.73 14.68 9.82
CA CYS A 5 5.42 15.45 8.61
C CYS A 5 6.23 16.76 8.59
N PHE A 6 7.39 16.78 9.26
CA PHE A 6 8.26 17.96 9.30
C PHE A 6 9.36 17.95 8.23
N ASP A 7 9.59 16.83 7.51
CA ASP A 7 10.71 16.71 6.57
C ASP A 7 10.34 16.76 5.08
N ILE A 8 9.53 17.74 4.65
CA ILE A 8 9.61 18.20 3.25
C ILE A 8 9.60 19.74 3.20
N LEU A 9 10.53 20.32 3.96
CA LEU A 9 11.22 21.56 3.61
C LEU A 9 12.71 21.26 3.83
N ILE A 10 13.47 20.91 2.79
CA ILE A 10 14.50 21.77 2.17
C ILE A 10 15.18 20.84 1.14
N GLU A 11 14.91 20.98 -0.16
CA GLU A 11 15.84 21.40 -1.22
C GLU A 11 15.02 21.13 -2.50
N GLU A 12 14.65 22.08 -3.36
CA GLU A 12 15.51 22.88 -4.21
C GLU A 12 14.80 24.21 -4.54
N THR A 13 15.55 25.30 -4.40
CA THR A 13 15.39 26.68 -4.89
C THR A 13 15.71 27.70 -3.80
N GLN A 14 16.93 27.60 -3.28
CA GLN A 14 17.69 28.79 -2.88
C GLN A 14 17.96 29.61 -4.14
N GLN A 15 17.00 30.45 -4.53
CA GLN A 15 17.26 31.70 -5.24
C GLN A 15 15.99 32.54 -5.24
N ASN A 16 15.96 33.51 -4.32
CA ASN A 16 15.47 34.89 -4.48
C ASN A 16 15.37 35.54 -3.08
N GLN A 17 16.53 35.93 -2.54
CA GLN A 17 16.69 37.20 -1.81
C GLN A 17 16.48 38.32 -2.87
N ASP A 18 15.84 39.46 -2.68
CA ASP A 18 15.55 40.30 -1.51
C ASP A 18 14.51 41.35 -1.97
N LEU A 19 13.56 41.77 -1.12
CA LEU A 19 13.20 43.19 -0.93
C LEU A 19 12.12 43.38 0.15
N SER A 20 12.57 43.93 1.29
CA SER A 20 11.85 44.78 2.25
C SER A 20 10.85 44.15 3.24
N LYS A 21 11.13 44.39 4.53
CA LYS A 21 10.24 44.38 5.70
C LYS A 21 10.39 45.76 6.38
N PRO A 22 9.51 46.19 7.30
CA PRO A 22 8.19 45.65 7.68
C PRO A 22 7.10 46.76 7.71
N LEU A 23 5.83 46.40 7.95
CA LEU A 23 4.89 47.04 8.91
C LEU A 23 3.44 46.61 8.69
N THR A 24 2.72 46.50 9.82
CA THR A 24 1.26 46.40 10.00
C THR A 24 0.61 45.01 9.94
N GLY A 25 0.31 44.50 11.14
CA GLY A 25 -1.03 44.09 11.57
C GLY A 25 -1.86 43.16 10.68
N GLN A 26 -2.24 42.01 11.25
CA GLN A 26 -3.30 41.13 10.77
C GLN A 26 -2.95 40.28 9.54
N ARG A 27 -2.04 39.31 9.71
CA ARG A 27 -2.02 38.10 8.88
C ARG A 27 -3.24 37.24 9.24
N ARG A 28 -4.43 37.72 8.90
CA ARG A 28 -5.68 36.96 9.00
C ARG A 28 -5.52 35.74 8.11
N THR A 29 -5.47 34.57 8.74
CA THR A 29 -5.63 33.25 8.14
C THR A 29 -7.04 33.12 7.55
N ARG A 30 -7.35 33.92 6.53
CA ARG A 30 -8.57 33.74 5.76
C ARG A 30 -8.43 32.42 5.00
N ARG A 31 -9.36 31.50 5.27
CA ARG A 31 -9.56 30.30 4.44
C ARG A 31 -9.64 30.74 2.98
N LEU A 32 -8.96 30.02 2.09
CA LEU A 32 -9.08 30.24 0.66
C LEU A 32 -10.53 30.01 0.26
N THR A 33 -11.06 30.88 -0.60
CA THR A 33 -12.39 30.70 -1.17
C THR A 33 -12.43 29.49 -2.09
N GLN A 34 -13.60 28.89 -2.28
CA GLN A 34 -13.73 27.74 -3.20
C GLN A 34 -13.27 28.08 -4.62
N ALA A 35 -13.51 29.31 -5.09
CA ALA A 35 -13.04 29.77 -6.39
C ALA A 35 -11.51 29.81 -6.48
N GLN A 36 -10.83 30.30 -5.42
CA GLN A 36 -9.36 30.29 -5.35
C GLN A 36 -8.82 28.87 -5.32
N VAL A 37 -9.44 27.96 -4.56
CA VAL A 37 -9.04 26.55 -4.50
C VAL A 37 -9.17 25.89 -5.87
N ARG A 38 -10.28 26.08 -6.60
CA ARG A 38 -10.47 25.51 -7.94
C ARG A 38 -9.40 25.96 -8.94
N LEU A 39 -9.01 27.23 -8.90
CA LEU A 39 -7.95 27.75 -9.77
C LEU A 39 -6.58 27.18 -9.41
N LEU A 40 -6.29 27.03 -8.11
CA LEU A 40 -5.07 26.37 -7.64
C LEU A 40 -5.04 24.90 -8.05
N GLU A 41 -6.17 24.18 -7.93
CA GLU A 41 -6.31 22.78 -8.36
C GLU A 41 -6.12 22.62 -9.87
N THR A 42 -6.77 23.47 -10.67
CA THR A 42 -6.61 23.45 -12.14
C THR A 42 -5.15 23.68 -12.54
N SER A 43 -4.50 24.65 -11.89
CA SER A 43 -3.07 24.91 -12.11
C SER A 43 -2.21 23.73 -11.68
N PHE A 44 -2.55 23.07 -10.57
CA PHE A 44 -1.82 21.91 -10.06
C PHE A 44 -1.94 20.70 -10.99
N THR A 45 -3.13 20.37 -11.48
CA THR A 45 -3.35 19.26 -12.42
C THR A 45 -2.55 19.42 -13.71
N ASN A 46 -2.33 20.65 -14.17
CA ASN A 46 -1.51 20.92 -15.35
C ASN A 46 -0.01 20.75 -15.07
N ASP A 47 0.45 21.14 -13.88
CA ASP A 47 1.84 21.01 -13.46
C ASP A 47 1.95 20.96 -11.92
N HIS A 48 2.42 19.83 -11.41
CA HIS A 48 2.60 19.60 -9.99
C HIS A 48 3.81 20.38 -9.41
N LYS A 49 4.71 20.91 -10.26
CA LYS A 49 5.85 21.74 -9.88
C LYS A 49 5.50 23.22 -9.98
N LEU A 50 5.68 23.95 -8.88
CA LEU A 50 5.41 25.39 -8.83
C LEU A 50 6.66 26.19 -9.21
N GLN A 51 6.78 26.55 -10.48
CA GLN A 51 7.85 27.44 -10.96
C GLN A 51 7.75 28.85 -10.34
N SER A 52 8.88 29.51 -10.12
CA SER A 52 8.95 30.82 -9.46
C SER A 52 8.13 31.91 -10.16
N GLU A 53 8.19 31.97 -11.49
CA GLU A 53 7.43 32.93 -12.29
C GLU A 53 5.92 32.65 -12.24
N ARG A 54 5.52 31.38 -12.43
CA ARG A 54 4.12 30.94 -12.30
C ARG A 54 3.54 31.22 -10.91
N LYS A 55 4.34 31.04 -9.86
CA LYS A 55 3.94 31.35 -8.47
C LYS A 55 3.54 32.81 -8.32
N LEU A 56 4.35 33.74 -8.85
CA LEU A 56 4.06 35.16 -8.79
C LEU A 56 2.82 35.52 -9.60
N HIS A 57 2.69 34.96 -10.81
CA HIS A 57 1.51 35.15 -11.64
C HIS A 57 0.22 34.65 -10.95
N LEU A 58 0.27 33.44 -10.38
CA LEU A 58 -0.87 32.82 -9.70
C LEU A 58 -1.24 33.56 -8.41
N ALA A 59 -0.23 34.03 -7.66
CA ALA A 59 -0.43 34.86 -6.48
C ALA A 59 -1.16 36.17 -6.83
N SER A 60 -0.70 36.86 -7.88
CA SER A 60 -1.33 38.08 -8.38
C SER A 60 -2.78 37.83 -8.82
N LYS A 61 -2.99 36.82 -9.67
CA LYS A 61 -4.32 36.45 -10.20
C LYS A 61 -5.34 36.11 -9.10
N LEU A 62 -4.89 35.50 -8.01
CA LEU A 62 -5.75 35.06 -6.92
C LEU A 62 -5.88 36.08 -5.77
N GLY A 63 -5.12 37.18 -5.82
CA GLY A 63 -5.02 38.14 -4.73
C GLY A 63 -4.43 37.51 -3.44
N LEU A 64 -3.50 36.58 -3.60
CA LEU A 64 -2.85 35.84 -2.51
C LEU A 64 -1.38 36.23 -2.40
N SER A 65 -0.78 36.03 -1.23
CA SER A 65 0.68 36.13 -1.12
C SER A 65 1.37 34.93 -1.81
N PRO A 66 2.54 35.12 -2.44
CA PRO A 66 3.32 34.02 -3.01
C PRO A 66 3.60 32.89 -2.00
N ARG A 67 3.74 33.24 -0.72
CA ARG A 67 3.88 32.28 0.38
C ARG A 67 2.64 31.41 0.57
N GLN A 68 1.43 31.97 0.48
CA GLN A 68 0.20 31.17 0.59
C GLN A 68 0.06 30.17 -0.56
N VAL A 69 0.42 30.59 -1.78
CA VAL A 69 0.43 29.69 -2.95
C VAL A 69 1.44 28.56 -2.74
N ALA A 70 2.65 28.86 -2.25
CA ALA A 70 3.66 27.85 -1.96
C ALA A 70 3.20 26.83 -0.90
N ILE A 71 2.65 27.31 0.22
CA ILE A 71 2.11 26.45 1.28
C ILE A 71 0.97 25.57 0.76
N TRP A 72 0.08 26.14 -0.07
CA TRP A 72 -1.00 25.38 -0.65
C TRP A 72 -0.48 24.25 -1.55
N TYR A 73 0.51 24.52 -2.40
CA TYR A 73 1.12 23.50 -3.26
C TYR A 73 1.82 22.40 -2.45
N GLN A 74 2.51 22.76 -1.36
CA GLN A 74 3.10 21.79 -0.43
C GLN A 74 2.03 20.88 0.18
N ASN A 75 0.97 21.47 0.73
CA ASN A 75 -0.14 20.71 1.32
C ASN A 75 -0.86 19.85 0.27
N ARG A 76 -1.02 20.35 -0.96
CA ARG A 76 -1.66 19.59 -2.03
C ARG A 76 -0.82 18.37 -2.42
N ARG A 77 0.50 18.49 -2.51
CA ARG A 77 1.41 17.37 -2.76
C ARG A 77 1.39 16.35 -1.62
N ALA A 78 1.41 16.80 -0.37
CA ALA A 78 1.31 15.91 0.79
C ALA A 78 0.01 15.10 0.72
N ARG A 79 -1.13 15.76 0.50
CA ARG A 79 -2.43 15.10 0.33
C ARG A 79 -2.45 14.14 -0.86
N HIS A 80 -1.87 14.52 -1.99
CA HIS A 80 -1.79 13.64 -3.16
C HIS A 80 -1.00 12.37 -2.85
N LYS A 81 0.14 12.50 -2.16
CA LYS A 81 0.94 11.33 -1.75
C LYS A 81 0.14 10.41 -0.83
N THR A 82 -0.55 10.96 0.18
CA THR A 82 -1.43 10.17 1.06
C THR A 82 -2.53 9.48 0.26
N GLN A 83 -3.20 10.19 -0.65
CA GLN A 83 -4.25 9.62 -1.50
C GLN A 83 -3.73 8.47 -2.38
N THR A 84 -2.52 8.60 -2.95
CA THR A 84 -1.89 7.53 -3.71
C THR A 84 -1.62 6.30 -2.84
N VAL A 85 -1.01 6.47 -1.67
CA VAL A 85 -0.73 5.35 -0.75
C VAL A 85 -2.02 4.66 -0.30
N GLU A 86 -3.05 5.41 0.04
CA GLU A 86 -4.36 4.85 0.40
C GLU A 86 -5.00 4.06 -0.74
N PHE A 87 -4.89 4.56 -1.98
CA PHE A 87 -5.40 3.87 -3.16
C PHE A 87 -4.63 2.57 -3.42
N ASP A 88 -3.30 2.63 -3.36
CA ASP A 88 -2.42 1.47 -3.56
C ASP A 88 -2.68 0.39 -2.51
N TYR A 89 -2.83 0.79 -1.25
CA TYR A 89 -3.19 -0.11 -0.16
C TYR A 89 -4.51 -0.84 -0.43
N ARG A 90 -5.56 -0.11 -0.83
CA ARG A 90 -6.85 -0.72 -1.19
C ARG A 90 -6.74 -1.68 -2.38
N SER A 91 -5.95 -1.31 -3.39
CA SER A 91 -5.68 -2.16 -4.55
C SER A 91 -4.99 -3.47 -4.14
N ILE A 92 -4.01 -3.39 -3.25
CA ILE A 92 -3.31 -4.56 -2.69
C ILE A 92 -4.27 -5.44 -1.87
N GLN A 93 -5.13 -4.85 -1.03
CA GLN A 93 -6.11 -5.59 -0.24
C GLN A 93 -7.07 -6.40 -1.13
N LEU A 94 -7.56 -5.82 -2.23
CA LEU A 94 -8.43 -6.53 -3.16
C LEU A 94 -7.73 -7.71 -3.85
N LYS A 95 -6.47 -7.53 -4.25
CA LYS A 95 -5.64 -8.60 -4.83
C LYS A 95 -5.37 -9.71 -3.81
N LEU A 96 -5.16 -9.36 -2.55
CA LEU A 96 -4.96 -10.32 -1.48
C LEU A 96 -6.20 -11.21 -1.31
N GLU A 97 -7.40 -10.63 -1.28
CA GLU A 97 -8.63 -11.42 -1.15
C GLU A 97 -8.82 -12.38 -2.32
N ASP A 98 -8.56 -11.92 -3.55
CA ASP A 98 -8.62 -12.76 -4.75
C ASP A 98 -7.66 -13.97 -4.66
N VAL A 99 -6.41 -13.71 -4.26
CA VAL A 99 -5.41 -14.77 -4.05
C VAL A 99 -5.84 -15.74 -2.93
N LEU A 100 -6.47 -15.25 -1.86
CA LEU A 100 -6.97 -16.11 -0.78
C LEU A 100 -8.14 -16.98 -1.23
N VAL A 101 -9.05 -16.46 -2.06
CA VAL A 101 -10.12 -17.25 -2.68
C VAL A 101 -9.52 -18.36 -3.54
N GLU A 102 -8.55 -18.03 -4.36
CA GLU A 102 -7.91 -18.99 -5.27
C GLU A 102 -7.10 -20.05 -4.52
N LYS A 103 -6.37 -19.66 -3.47
CA LYS A 103 -5.70 -20.59 -2.56
C LYS A 103 -6.68 -21.61 -1.98
N ARG A 104 -7.82 -21.15 -1.44
CA ARG A 104 -8.87 -22.03 -0.89
C ARG A 104 -9.48 -22.96 -1.95
N ARG A 105 -9.52 -22.54 -3.22
CA ARG A 105 -9.96 -23.39 -4.34
C ARG A 105 -8.95 -24.51 -4.59
N LEU A 106 -7.68 -24.14 -4.75
CA LEU A 106 -6.59 -25.09 -5.00
C LEU A 106 -6.41 -26.09 -3.85
N GLU A 107 -6.51 -25.65 -2.60
CA GLU A 107 -6.44 -26.55 -1.43
C GLU A 107 -7.53 -27.62 -1.46
N ARG A 108 -8.77 -27.26 -1.86
CA ARG A 108 -9.86 -28.21 -2.05
C ARG A 108 -9.56 -29.19 -3.18
N GLU A 109 -9.08 -28.72 -4.32
CA GLU A 109 -8.72 -29.57 -5.47
C GLU A 109 -7.60 -30.56 -5.12
N VAL A 110 -6.56 -30.09 -4.44
CA VAL A 110 -5.49 -30.94 -3.93
C VAL A 110 -6.04 -31.99 -2.96
N GLY A 111 -6.95 -31.61 -2.06
CA GLY A 111 -7.61 -32.56 -1.16
C GLY A 111 -8.40 -33.63 -1.89
N MET A 112 -9.19 -33.26 -2.90
CA MET A 112 -9.94 -34.21 -3.72
C MET A 112 -9.03 -35.14 -4.50
N LEU A 113 -8.01 -34.61 -5.19
CA LEU A 113 -7.07 -35.41 -5.97
C LEU A 113 -6.28 -36.38 -5.09
N LYS A 114 -5.88 -35.98 -3.88
CA LYS A 114 -5.25 -36.88 -2.91
C LYS A 114 -6.19 -38.01 -2.49
N HIS A 115 -7.48 -37.70 -2.24
CA HIS A 115 -8.47 -38.72 -1.91
C HIS A 115 -8.71 -39.70 -3.06
N GLU A 116 -8.82 -39.21 -4.29
CA GLU A 116 -8.94 -40.04 -5.49
C GLU A 116 -7.71 -40.94 -5.71
N LEU A 117 -6.51 -40.38 -5.53
CA LEU A 117 -5.26 -41.12 -5.62
C LEU A 117 -5.21 -42.26 -4.60
N ASN A 118 -5.56 -41.99 -3.34
CA ASN A 118 -5.60 -43.02 -2.30
C ASN A 118 -6.61 -44.12 -2.64
N ARG A 119 -7.81 -43.77 -3.13
CA ARG A 119 -8.80 -44.75 -3.56
C ARG A 119 -8.31 -45.62 -4.72
N ALA A 120 -7.64 -45.02 -5.71
CA ALA A 120 -7.06 -45.76 -6.82
C ALA A 120 -5.96 -46.72 -6.34
N GLN A 121 -5.12 -46.29 -5.40
CA GLN A 121 -4.09 -47.13 -4.77
C GLN A 121 -4.72 -48.30 -3.99
N GLU A 122 -5.76 -48.05 -3.20
CA GLU A 122 -6.51 -49.10 -2.48
C GLU A 122 -7.14 -50.13 -3.43
N MET A 123 -7.69 -49.70 -4.57
CA MET A 123 -8.26 -50.61 -5.58
C MET A 123 -7.18 -51.44 -6.31
N LEU A 124 -5.94 -50.97 -6.35
CA LEU A 124 -4.80 -51.67 -6.96
C LEU A 124 -4.11 -52.65 -5.98
N LEU A 125 -4.43 -52.61 -4.68
CA LEU A 125 -3.98 -53.61 -3.71
C LEU A 125 -4.83 -54.90 -3.84
N PRO A 126 -4.23 -56.10 -3.99
CA PRO A 126 -4.98 -57.34 -4.05
C PRO A 126 -5.67 -57.61 -2.69
N PRO A 127 -6.82 -58.32 -2.66
CA PRO A 127 -7.41 -58.76 -1.41
C PRO A 127 -6.46 -59.75 -0.73
N SER A 128 -5.71 -59.28 0.26
CA SER A 128 -4.83 -60.08 1.10
C SER A 128 -5.65 -60.99 2.00
N GLY A 129 -6.12 -62.10 1.44
CA GLY A 129 -6.48 -63.28 2.22
C GLY A 129 -5.29 -64.23 2.27
N VAL A 130 -4.31 -63.96 3.14
CA VAL A 130 -3.55 -64.92 3.98
C VAL A 130 -2.40 -64.20 4.68
N ASP A 131 -2.19 -64.60 5.94
CA ASP A 131 -1.19 -64.13 6.89
C ASP A 131 0.25 -64.14 6.33
N ASP A 132 1.03 -63.07 6.56
CA ASP A 132 2.40 -63.23 7.08
C ASP A 132 2.97 -61.93 7.66
N ARG A 133 3.77 -62.10 8.70
CA ARG A 133 4.49 -61.09 9.46
C ARG A 133 5.54 -60.38 8.59
N GLY A 134 5.56 -59.06 8.70
CA GLY A 134 6.78 -58.27 8.58
C GLY A 134 6.90 -57.44 7.32
N SER A 135 7.31 -56.18 7.52
CA SER A 135 7.77 -55.23 6.50
C SER A 135 6.69 -54.52 5.67
N SER A 136 5.88 -53.69 6.34
CA SER A 136 5.07 -52.65 5.66
C SER A 136 5.39 -51.24 6.19
N SER A 137 6.67 -50.97 6.48
CA SER A 137 7.13 -49.67 7.01
C SER A 137 7.71 -48.74 5.92
N SER A 138 7.99 -49.23 4.72
CA SER A 138 8.82 -48.48 3.76
C SER A 138 8.05 -47.70 2.70
N LEU A 139 6.81 -48.07 2.38
CA LEU A 139 6.01 -47.37 1.37
C LEU A 139 5.16 -46.21 1.93
N GLN A 140 4.88 -46.22 3.24
CA GLN A 140 4.16 -45.13 3.90
C GLN A 140 5.03 -43.86 4.05
N ASN A 141 6.36 -44.01 4.12
CA ASN A 141 7.28 -42.90 4.34
C ASN A 141 7.54 -42.04 3.09
N TYR A 142 7.24 -42.54 1.88
CA TYR A 142 7.48 -41.75 0.66
C TYR A 142 6.41 -40.65 0.45
N TYR A 143 5.23 -40.79 1.06
CA TYR A 143 4.15 -39.79 0.99
C TYR A 143 4.08 -38.85 2.19
N ASN A 144 5.01 -38.95 3.14
CA ASN A 144 5.05 -38.09 4.34
C ASN A 144 5.93 -36.83 4.20
N TYR A 145 6.58 -36.61 3.04
CA TYR A 145 7.42 -35.42 2.78
C TYR A 145 6.64 -34.22 2.23
N GLY A 146 5.49 -33.91 2.84
CA GLY A 146 4.73 -32.70 2.51
C GLY A 146 3.78 -32.21 3.59
N THR A 147 3.78 -32.86 4.75
CA THR A 147 2.92 -32.53 5.91
C THR A 147 3.74 -32.13 7.13
N GLU A 148 4.87 -31.46 6.92
CA GLU A 148 5.49 -30.66 7.97
C GLU A 148 5.12 -29.20 7.76
N ASN A 149 4.21 -28.73 8.61
CA ASN A 149 4.03 -27.33 9.00
C ASN A 149 4.24 -26.30 7.87
N VAL A 150 3.26 -26.14 6.99
CA VAL A 150 2.86 -24.76 6.72
C VAL A 150 2.01 -24.41 7.92
N THR A 151 2.68 -23.95 8.98
CA THR A 151 2.06 -23.21 10.07
C THR A 151 0.99 -22.35 9.41
N GLU A 152 -0.27 -22.50 9.85
CA GLU A 152 -1.22 -21.43 9.72
C GLU A 152 -0.50 -20.22 10.30
N LEU A 153 0.15 -19.44 9.43
CA LEU A 153 0.73 -18.17 9.79
C LEU A 153 -0.49 -17.40 10.30
N PRO A 154 -0.59 -17.19 11.62
CA PRO A 154 -1.75 -16.53 12.17
C PRO A 154 -1.85 -15.19 11.43
N ALA A 155 -3.06 -14.72 11.12
CA ALA A 155 -3.25 -13.46 10.42
C ALA A 155 -2.45 -12.28 11.06
N GLU A 156 -2.02 -12.44 12.32
CA GLU A 156 -1.07 -11.62 13.06
C GLU A 156 0.32 -11.44 12.40
N GLU A 157 0.87 -12.43 11.68
CA GLU A 157 2.22 -12.34 11.07
C GLU A 157 2.25 -11.59 9.73
N LEU A 158 1.10 -11.34 9.10
CA LEU A 158 1.04 -10.43 7.94
C LEU A 158 1.10 -8.95 8.36
N TYR A 159 0.90 -8.66 9.65
CA TYR A 159 0.89 -7.30 10.20
C TYR A 159 2.29 -6.81 10.65
N THR A 160 3.23 -7.72 10.91
CA THR A 160 4.62 -7.38 11.28
C THR A 160 5.39 -6.73 10.13
N CYS A 161 5.06 -7.07 8.87
CA CYS A 161 5.66 -6.44 7.69
C CYS A 161 5.12 -5.03 7.39
N LEU A 162 4.03 -4.60 8.05
CA LEU A 162 3.35 -3.32 7.85
C LEU A 162 3.46 -2.37 9.06
N SER A 163 4.18 -2.78 10.11
CA SER A 163 4.44 -1.92 11.27
C SER A 163 5.51 -0.88 10.93
N PRO A 164 5.26 0.43 11.12
CA PRO A 164 6.28 1.45 10.96
C PRO A 164 7.41 1.22 11.97
N TRP A 165 8.65 1.09 11.49
CA TRP A 165 9.83 0.92 12.33
C TRP A 165 9.95 2.08 13.35
N PRO A 166 10.38 1.78 14.61
CA PRO A 166 10.49 2.76 15.69
C PRO A 166 11.55 3.85 15.46
#